data_AF-A0A841YL48-F1
#
_entry.id   AF-A0A841YL48-F1
#
_cell.length_a   1.000
_cell.length_b   1.000
_cell.length_c   1.000
_cell.angle_alpha   90.00
_cell.angle_beta   90.00
_cell.angle_gamma   90.00
#
_symmetry.space_group_name_H-M   'P 1'
#
loop_
_entity.id
_entity.type
_entity.pdbx_description
1 polymer ?
#
loop_
_entity_poly.entity_id
_entity_poly.type
_entity_poly.pdbx_seq_one_letter_code
_entity_poly.pdbx_strand_id
1 'polypeptide(L)'
;MTLLYYIQYFLLIFTLGILVLALRLKKIRWTLAIGLPFVCVAYLVAADYIVNITTILVFSSTSQATIANPNIYYVVYILALLVAYLLYKLTARIIFNSKIKEISNANKKWLIVVLILTMVMVYLFIYLESSYGFPNELVYINGALFFIYFLSAIIIFLLILKASERQAEIRNQDLKMQQLKKYTASIEKIYDEMNLFRHDYINILASLNGYIEKANQQDLQTYFEKTIKPLSDHITNKETGGTEE
;
A
#
# COMPACT_ATOMS: atom_id res chain seq x y z
N MET A 1 -43.79 -2.16 -18.07
CA MET A 1 -42.49 -1.73 -18.62
C MET A 1 -41.62 -1.03 -17.57
N THR A 2 -42.11 -0.02 -16.84
CA THR A 2 -41.31 0.71 -15.83
C THR A 2 -40.89 -0.17 -14.63
N LEU A 3 -41.77 -1.01 -14.10
CA LEU A 3 -41.44 -1.88 -12.95
C LEU A 3 -40.31 -2.88 -13.26
N LEU A 4 -40.36 -3.52 -14.44
CA LEU A 4 -39.35 -4.50 -14.88
C LEU A 4 -37.97 -3.85 -15.05
N TYR A 5 -37.95 -2.62 -15.56
CA TYR A 5 -36.75 -1.82 -15.69
C TYR A 5 -36.13 -1.52 -14.33
N TYR A 6 -36.90 -1.03 -13.34
CA TYR A 6 -36.40 -0.83 -11.97
C TYR A 6 -35.87 -2.13 -11.34
N ILE A 7 -36.56 -3.26 -11.55
CA ILE A 7 -36.13 -4.57 -11.05
C ILE A 7 -34.72 -4.93 -11.57
N GLN A 8 -34.41 -4.63 -12.83
CA GLN A 8 -33.11 -4.94 -13.43
C GLN A 8 -31.96 -4.15 -12.78
N TYR A 9 -32.16 -2.86 -12.46
CA TYR A 9 -31.16 -2.05 -11.75
C TYR A 9 -30.94 -2.51 -10.31
N PHE A 10 -32.02 -2.80 -9.58
CA PHE A 10 -31.92 -3.30 -8.21
C PHE A 10 -31.26 -4.67 -8.14
N LEU A 11 -31.42 -5.51 -9.18
CA LEU A 11 -30.76 -6.81 -9.28
C LEU A 11 -29.24 -6.70 -9.31
N LEU A 12 -28.69 -5.71 -9.99
CA LEU A 12 -27.24 -5.53 -10.13
C LEU A 12 -26.60 -5.10 -8.79
N ILE A 13 -27.29 -4.24 -8.03
CA ILE A 13 -26.90 -3.85 -6.68
C ILE A 13 -26.99 -5.06 -5.72
N PHE A 14 -28.04 -5.87 -5.87
CA PHE A 14 -28.26 -7.05 -5.03
C PHE A 14 -27.21 -8.15 -5.28
N THR A 15 -26.86 -8.43 -6.55
CA THR A 15 -25.81 -9.40 -6.91
C THR A 15 -24.43 -8.95 -6.43
N LEU A 16 -24.12 -7.65 -6.51
CA LEU A 16 -22.92 -7.07 -5.90
C LEU A 16 -22.89 -7.29 -4.39
N GLY A 17 -24.00 -7.03 -3.70
CA GLY A 17 -24.14 -7.26 -2.26
C GLY A 17 -23.88 -8.72 -1.87
N ILE A 18 -24.44 -9.67 -2.62
CA ILE A 18 -24.24 -11.11 -2.40
C ILE A 18 -22.77 -11.49 -2.63
N LEU A 19 -22.13 -10.99 -3.69
CA LEU A 19 -20.72 -11.30 -3.98
C LEU A 19 -19.79 -10.77 -2.90
N VAL A 20 -20.04 -9.55 -2.39
CA VAL A 20 -19.29 -8.97 -1.27
C VAL A 20 -19.48 -9.82 -0.01
N LEU A 21 -20.72 -10.23 0.28
CA LEU A 21 -21.04 -11.07 1.44
C LEU A 21 -20.38 -12.45 1.33
N ALA A 22 -20.42 -13.10 0.17
CA ALA A 22 -19.79 -14.39 -0.09
C ALA A 22 -18.27 -14.33 0.08
N LEU A 23 -17.61 -13.27 -0.41
CA LEU A 23 -16.17 -13.06 -0.20
C LEU A 23 -15.85 -12.75 1.27
N ARG A 24 -16.76 -12.08 1.98
CA ARG A 24 -16.62 -11.82 3.41
C ARG A 24 -16.72 -13.09 4.25
N LEU A 25 -17.64 -14.00 3.90
CA LEU A 25 -17.77 -15.31 4.54
C LEU A 25 -16.47 -16.15 4.42
N LYS A 26 -15.70 -15.94 3.34
CA LYS A 26 -14.35 -16.51 3.17
C LYS A 26 -13.23 -15.79 3.95
N LYS A 27 -13.58 -14.92 4.90
CA LYS A 27 -12.65 -14.14 5.75
C LYS A 27 -11.65 -13.25 4.98
N ILE A 28 -11.98 -12.87 3.74
CA ILE A 28 -11.16 -11.92 2.96
C ILE A 28 -11.24 -10.52 3.62
N ARG A 29 -10.16 -9.73 3.51
CA ARG A 29 -10.10 -8.35 4.01
C ARG A 29 -11.17 -7.49 3.32
N TRP A 30 -11.82 -6.61 4.07
CA TRP A 30 -12.91 -5.75 3.58
C TRP A 30 -12.57 -4.98 2.28
N THR A 31 -11.36 -4.43 2.19
CA THR A 31 -10.94 -3.68 1.00
C THR A 31 -10.87 -4.54 -0.27
N LEU A 32 -10.44 -5.81 -0.16
CA LEU A 32 -10.44 -6.73 -1.29
C LEU A 32 -11.83 -7.31 -1.57
N ALA A 33 -12.60 -7.61 -0.52
CA ALA A 33 -13.95 -8.16 -0.66
C ALA A 33 -14.90 -7.20 -1.37
N ILE A 34 -14.71 -5.89 -1.18
CA ILE A 34 -15.42 -4.84 -1.90
C ILE A 34 -14.71 -4.54 -3.24
N GLY A 35 -13.38 -4.48 -3.30
CA GLY A 35 -12.66 -4.20 -4.57
C GLY A 35 -12.97 -5.15 -5.72
N LEU A 36 -12.91 -6.45 -5.47
CA LEU A 36 -12.95 -7.46 -6.54
C LEU A 36 -14.27 -7.49 -7.33
N PRO A 37 -15.45 -7.56 -6.67
CA PRO A 37 -16.74 -7.60 -7.37
C PRO A 37 -17.00 -6.35 -8.21
N PHE A 38 -16.56 -5.18 -7.73
CA PHE A 38 -16.76 -3.92 -8.44
C PHE A 38 -15.88 -3.81 -9.69
N VAL A 39 -14.62 -4.21 -9.60
CA VAL A 39 -13.75 -4.30 -10.78
C VAL A 39 -14.32 -5.30 -11.80
N CYS A 40 -14.90 -6.41 -11.34
CA CYS A 40 -15.59 -7.38 -12.21
C CYS A 40 -16.73 -6.73 -12.99
N VAL A 41 -17.62 -5.97 -12.32
CA VAL A 41 -18.73 -5.27 -12.98
C VAL A 41 -18.21 -4.26 -14.01
N ALA A 42 -17.16 -3.51 -13.70
CA ALA A 42 -16.58 -2.56 -14.65
C ALA A 42 -16.06 -3.25 -15.93
N TYR A 43 -15.44 -4.44 -15.80
CA TYR A 43 -15.03 -5.24 -16.95
C TYR A 43 -16.21 -5.79 -17.76
N LEU A 44 -17.30 -6.18 -17.12
CA LEU A 44 -18.51 -6.64 -17.81
C LEU A 44 -19.16 -5.50 -18.61
N VAL A 45 -19.23 -4.30 -18.03
CA VAL A 45 -19.74 -3.11 -18.74
C VAL A 45 -18.82 -2.74 -19.92
N ALA A 46 -17.50 -2.83 -19.75
CA ALA A 46 -16.56 -2.64 -20.85
C ALA A 46 -16.79 -3.65 -21.99
N ALA A 47 -17.03 -4.92 -21.66
CA ALA A 47 -17.32 -5.96 -22.64
C ALA A 47 -18.61 -5.68 -23.41
N ASP A 48 -19.65 -5.22 -22.72
CA ASP A 48 -20.93 -4.85 -23.33
C ASP A 48 -20.77 -3.71 -24.34
N TYR A 49 -20.03 -2.66 -23.99
CA TYR A 49 -19.70 -1.58 -24.93
C TYR A 49 -18.94 -2.07 -26.17
N ILE A 50 -17.99 -3.01 -26.01
CA ILE A 50 -17.26 -3.60 -27.15
C ILE A 50 -18.24 -4.35 -28.06
N VAL A 51 -19.13 -5.16 -27.50
CA VAL A 51 -20.10 -5.92 -28.30
C VAL A 51 -21.06 -4.97 -29.01
N ASN A 52 -21.59 -3.96 -28.32
CA ASN A 52 -22.48 -2.98 -28.94
C ASN A 52 -21.79 -2.22 -30.09
N ILE A 53 -20.56 -1.75 -29.90
CA ILE A 53 -19.76 -1.08 -30.93
C ILE A 53 -19.51 -2.01 -32.12
N THR A 54 -19.04 -3.24 -31.89
CA THR A 54 -18.77 -4.20 -32.97
C THR A 54 -20.05 -4.57 -33.74
N THR A 55 -21.17 -4.68 -33.04
CA THR A 55 -22.47 -4.97 -33.64
C THR A 55 -22.94 -3.83 -34.55
N ILE A 56 -22.81 -2.57 -34.13
CA ILE A 56 -23.16 -1.41 -34.96
C ILE A 56 -22.23 -1.32 -36.18
N LEU A 57 -20.93 -1.60 -36.03
CA LEU A 57 -19.97 -1.56 -37.15
C LEU A 57 -20.27 -2.62 -38.22
N VAL A 58 -20.67 -3.83 -37.84
CA VAL A 58 -20.90 -4.93 -38.79
C VAL A 58 -22.30 -4.88 -39.41
N PHE A 59 -23.33 -4.51 -38.64
CA PHE A 59 -24.73 -4.63 -39.04
C PHE A 59 -25.46 -3.30 -39.17
N SER A 60 -24.78 -2.17 -39.05
CA SER A 60 -25.30 -0.78 -39.11
C SER A 60 -26.35 -0.39 -38.04
N SER A 61 -26.92 -1.37 -37.32
CA SER A 61 -27.79 -1.16 -36.17
C SER A 61 -27.79 -2.38 -35.24
N THR A 62 -28.01 -2.12 -33.94
CA THR A 62 -28.02 -3.13 -32.88
C THR A 62 -29.19 -4.11 -33.02
N SER A 63 -30.37 -3.62 -33.40
CA SER A 63 -31.58 -4.44 -33.52
C SER A 63 -31.61 -5.31 -34.78
N GLN A 64 -31.09 -4.82 -35.92
CA GLN A 64 -31.05 -5.64 -37.14
C GLN A 64 -30.05 -6.79 -37.03
N ALA A 65 -28.94 -6.62 -36.29
CA ALA A 65 -27.97 -7.68 -36.05
C ALA A 65 -28.57 -8.89 -35.31
N THR A 66 -29.28 -8.62 -34.21
CA THR A 66 -29.89 -9.66 -33.37
C THR A 66 -30.96 -10.44 -34.13
N ILE A 67 -31.71 -9.76 -35.01
CA ILE A 67 -32.78 -10.36 -35.82
C ILE A 67 -32.22 -11.09 -37.04
N ALA A 68 -31.22 -10.52 -37.72
CA ALA A 68 -30.69 -11.07 -38.97
C ALA A 68 -29.80 -12.30 -38.75
N ASN A 69 -28.94 -12.30 -37.72
CA ASN A 69 -28.00 -13.40 -37.46
C ASN A 69 -27.75 -13.62 -35.96
N PRO A 70 -28.70 -14.19 -35.21
CA PRO A 70 -28.59 -14.36 -33.75
C PRO A 70 -27.38 -15.20 -33.34
N ASN A 71 -27.01 -16.22 -34.11
CA ASN A 71 -25.88 -17.10 -33.79
C ASN A 71 -24.53 -16.34 -33.78
N ILE A 72 -24.32 -15.44 -34.75
CA ILE A 72 -23.08 -14.66 -34.84
C ILE A 72 -22.99 -13.70 -33.65
N TYR A 73 -24.10 -13.05 -33.30
CA TYR A 73 -24.17 -12.17 -32.14
C TYR A 73 -23.79 -12.89 -30.84
N TYR A 74 -24.34 -14.09 -30.58
CA TYR A 74 -23.98 -14.87 -29.39
C TYR A 74 -22.51 -15.30 -29.37
N VAL A 75 -21.94 -15.67 -30.51
CA VAL A 75 -20.51 -16.02 -30.60
C VAL A 75 -19.62 -14.82 -30.26
N VAL A 76 -19.92 -13.64 -30.80
CA VAL A 76 -19.19 -12.40 -30.49
C VAL A 76 -19.31 -12.05 -29.01
N TYR A 77 -20.51 -12.18 -28.44
CA TYR A 77 -20.75 -11.91 -27.02
C TYR A 77 -19.97 -12.86 -26.10
N ILE A 78 -19.98 -14.16 -26.38
CA ILE A 78 -19.21 -15.17 -25.62
C ILE A 78 -17.71 -14.88 -25.70
N LEU A 79 -17.20 -14.51 -26.89
CA LEU A 79 -15.80 -14.16 -27.07
C LEU A 79 -15.42 -12.93 -26.23
N ALA A 80 -16.24 -11.89 -26.24
CA ALA A 80 -16.02 -10.68 -25.44
C ALA A 80 -15.99 -10.98 -23.94
N LEU A 81 -16.90 -11.83 -23.44
CA LEU A 81 -16.91 -12.27 -22.05
C LEU A 81 -15.65 -13.05 -21.68
N LEU A 82 -15.16 -13.91 -22.58
CA LEU A 82 -13.93 -14.68 -22.35
C LEU A 82 -12.72 -13.76 -22.23
N VAL A 83 -12.60 -12.76 -23.11
CA VAL A 83 -11.56 -11.73 -23.04
C VAL A 83 -11.65 -10.94 -21.74
N ALA A 84 -12.85 -10.49 -21.36
CA ALA A 84 -13.06 -9.74 -20.12
C ALA A 84 -12.66 -10.57 -18.89
N TYR A 85 -13.00 -11.86 -18.87
CA TYR A 85 -12.60 -12.78 -17.80
C TYR A 85 -11.08 -12.94 -17.70
N LEU A 86 -10.38 -13.07 -18.83
CA LEU A 86 -8.91 -13.17 -18.84
C LEU A 86 -8.26 -11.89 -18.29
N LEU A 87 -8.75 -10.72 -18.70
CA LEU A 87 -8.26 -9.42 -18.21
C LEU A 87 -8.54 -9.23 -16.71
N TYR A 88 -9.75 -9.59 -16.26
CA TYR A 88 -10.10 -9.59 -14.85
C TYR A 88 -9.19 -10.53 -14.04
N LYS A 89 -8.91 -11.74 -14.53
CA LYS A 89 -8.00 -12.68 -13.86
C LYS A 89 -6.59 -12.11 -13.73
N LEU A 90 -6.10 -11.40 -14.76
CA LEU A 90 -4.79 -10.74 -14.71
C LEU A 90 -4.75 -9.64 -13.66
N THR A 91 -5.74 -8.75 -13.63
CA THR A 91 -5.82 -7.67 -12.64
C THR A 91 -6.01 -8.22 -11.22
N ALA A 92 -6.87 -9.23 -11.04
CA ALA A 92 -7.03 -9.91 -9.76
C ALA A 92 -5.73 -10.55 -9.29
N ARG A 93 -4.93 -11.16 -10.18
CA ARG A 93 -3.62 -11.71 -9.83
C ARG A 93 -2.67 -10.62 -9.32
N ILE A 94 -2.61 -9.46 -9.99
CA ILE A 94 -1.79 -8.32 -9.57
C ILE A 94 -2.21 -7.82 -8.18
N ILE A 95 -3.52 -7.72 -7.94
CA ILE A 95 -4.15 -7.31 -6.68
C ILE A 95 -3.83 -8.31 -5.55
N PHE A 96 -3.93 -9.61 -5.81
CA PHE A 96 -3.72 -10.66 -4.81
C PHE A 96 -2.25 -10.96 -4.52
N ASN A 97 -1.32 -10.67 -5.43
CA ASN A 97 0.10 -11.04 -5.31
C ASN A 97 0.89 -10.14 -4.33
N SER A 98 0.38 -9.97 -3.10
CA SER A 98 1.04 -9.42 -1.90
C SER A 98 1.17 -7.90 -1.74
N LYS A 99 1.27 -7.11 -2.82
CA LYS A 99 1.50 -5.64 -2.73
C LYS A 99 0.39 -4.84 -2.02
N ILE A 100 -0.86 -5.33 -2.04
CA ILE A 100 -1.97 -4.67 -1.34
C ILE A 100 -1.90 -4.82 0.19
N LYS A 101 -1.18 -5.84 0.71
CA LYS A 101 -1.12 -6.07 2.16
C LYS A 101 -0.37 -4.96 2.89
N GLU A 102 0.58 -4.33 2.21
CA GLU A 102 1.44 -3.26 2.71
C GLU A 102 0.87 -1.87 2.44
N ILE A 103 -0.35 -1.77 1.89
CA ILE A 103 -0.96 -0.47 1.65
C ILE A 103 -1.15 0.27 2.97
N SER A 104 -0.58 1.48 3.05
CA SER A 104 -0.69 2.34 4.22
C SER A 104 -2.16 2.73 4.45
N ASN A 105 -2.54 2.99 5.72
CA ASN A 105 -3.93 3.35 6.03
C ASN A 105 -4.41 4.63 5.30
N ALA A 106 -3.49 5.54 4.95
CA ALA A 106 -3.81 6.72 4.15
C ALA A 106 -4.17 6.35 2.69
N ASN A 107 -3.38 5.48 2.07
CA ASN A 107 -3.63 5.03 0.70
C ASN A 107 -4.86 4.12 0.61
N LYS A 108 -5.23 3.40 1.69
CA LYS A 108 -6.51 2.68 1.77
C LYS A 108 -7.72 3.61 1.65
N LYS A 109 -7.67 4.81 2.25
CA LYS A 109 -8.76 5.78 2.14
C LYS A 109 -8.93 6.25 0.70
N TRP A 110 -7.83 6.60 0.04
CA TRP A 110 -7.85 6.98 -1.38
C TRP A 110 -8.36 5.86 -2.29
N LEU A 111 -7.98 4.62 -2.01
CA LEU A 111 -8.48 3.46 -2.75
C LEU A 111 -10.00 3.29 -2.59
N ILE A 112 -10.55 3.49 -1.39
CA ILE A 112 -12.00 3.46 -1.15
C ILE A 112 -12.70 4.60 -1.89
N VAL A 113 -12.13 5.81 -1.88
CA VAL A 113 -12.69 6.97 -2.62
C VAL A 113 -12.74 6.67 -4.12
N VAL A 114 -11.65 6.15 -4.70
CA VAL A 114 -11.62 5.76 -6.12
C VAL A 114 -12.67 4.70 -6.41
N LEU A 115 -12.83 3.71 -5.53
CA LEU A 115 -13.83 2.65 -5.70
C LEU A 115 -15.26 3.21 -5.69
N ILE A 116 -15.59 4.08 -4.74
CA ILE A 116 -16.91 4.74 -4.68
C ILE A 116 -17.13 5.59 -5.94
N LEU A 117 -16.13 6.36 -6.36
CA LEU A 117 -16.22 7.17 -7.57
C LEU A 117 -16.46 6.30 -8.81
N THR A 118 -15.75 5.17 -8.93
CA THR A 118 -15.97 4.22 -10.03
C THR A 118 -17.37 3.61 -10.00
N MET A 119 -17.91 3.32 -8.82
CA MET A 119 -19.27 2.83 -8.67
C MET A 119 -20.29 3.86 -9.17
N VAL A 120 -20.17 5.11 -8.71
CA VAL A 120 -21.07 6.19 -9.11
C VAL A 120 -21.00 6.41 -10.61
N MET A 121 -19.80 6.46 -11.18
CA MET A 121 -19.61 6.67 -12.62
C MET A 121 -20.19 5.53 -13.45
N VAL A 122 -19.90 4.26 -13.11
CA VAL A 122 -20.48 3.10 -13.81
C VAL A 122 -22.01 3.15 -13.78
N TYR A 123 -22.60 3.46 -12.62
CA TYR A 123 -24.05 3.61 -12.52
C TYR A 123 -24.58 4.74 -13.41
N LEU A 124 -23.88 5.88 -13.45
CA LEU A 124 -24.24 7.03 -14.28
C LEU A 124 -24.20 6.69 -15.77
N PHE A 125 -23.18 5.95 -16.22
CA PHE A 125 -23.07 5.49 -17.62
C PHE A 125 -24.23 4.57 -18.01
N ILE A 126 -24.57 3.59 -17.18
CA ILE A 126 -25.70 2.68 -17.44
C ILE A 126 -27.04 3.44 -17.40
N TYR A 127 -27.20 4.38 -16.47
CA TYR A 127 -28.42 5.19 -16.33
C TYR A 127 -28.63 6.14 -17.53
N LEU A 128 -27.56 6.79 -18.00
CA LEU A 128 -27.59 7.66 -19.17
C LEU A 128 -28.02 6.91 -20.42
N GLU A 129 -27.42 5.75 -20.67
CA GLU A 129 -27.72 4.94 -21.86
C GLU A 129 -29.17 4.51 -21.94
N SER A 130 -29.72 4.12 -20.81
CA SER A 130 -31.04 3.55 -20.70
C SER A 130 -32.17 4.56 -20.61
N SER A 131 -31.93 5.75 -20.04
CA SER A 131 -32.94 6.81 -19.92
C SER A 131 -33.16 7.56 -21.23
N TYR A 132 -32.09 7.74 -22.02
CA TYR A 132 -32.14 8.57 -23.24
C TYR A 132 -32.33 7.76 -24.52
N GLY A 133 -32.30 6.43 -24.48
CA GLY A 133 -32.52 5.57 -25.65
C GLY A 133 -31.60 5.96 -26.80
N PHE A 134 -30.29 5.94 -26.54
CA PHE A 134 -29.32 6.62 -27.39
C PHE A 134 -29.38 6.17 -28.86
N PRO A 135 -29.47 7.10 -29.84
CA PRO A 135 -29.09 6.80 -31.21
C PRO A 135 -27.65 6.28 -31.27
N ASN A 136 -27.34 5.48 -32.28
CA ASN A 136 -26.05 4.80 -32.44
C ASN A 136 -24.84 5.74 -32.26
N GLU A 137 -24.94 6.99 -32.71
CA GLU A 137 -23.88 8.02 -32.56
C GLU A 137 -23.54 8.33 -31.09
N LEU A 138 -24.55 8.41 -30.23
CA LEU A 138 -24.36 8.70 -28.79
C LEU A 138 -23.80 7.48 -28.05
N VAL A 139 -24.06 6.25 -28.52
CA VAL A 139 -23.46 5.03 -27.97
C VAL A 139 -21.95 5.03 -28.14
N TYR A 140 -21.44 5.48 -29.30
CA TYR A 140 -19.98 5.59 -29.54
C TYR A 140 -19.33 6.62 -28.61
N ILE A 141 -19.93 7.79 -28.45
CA ILE A 141 -19.40 8.86 -27.59
C ILE A 141 -19.38 8.40 -26.12
N ASN A 142 -20.48 7.80 -25.65
CA ASN A 142 -20.58 7.32 -24.28
C ASN A 142 -19.61 6.18 -24.00
N GLY A 143 -19.47 5.22 -24.94
CA GLY A 143 -18.49 4.15 -24.85
C GLY A 143 -17.05 4.67 -24.82
N ALA A 144 -16.70 5.62 -25.68
CA ALA A 144 -15.37 6.25 -25.67
C ALA A 144 -15.07 6.96 -24.33
N LEU A 145 -16.06 7.68 -23.78
CA LEU A 145 -15.92 8.37 -22.50
C LEU A 145 -15.78 7.36 -21.35
N PHE A 146 -16.52 6.26 -21.39
CA PHE A 146 -16.36 5.14 -20.46
C PHE A 146 -14.97 4.53 -20.53
N PHE A 147 -14.42 4.28 -21.72
CA PHE A 147 -13.07 3.71 -21.88
C PHE A 147 -11.97 4.66 -21.37
N ILE A 148 -12.07 5.96 -21.67
CA ILE A 148 -11.14 6.97 -21.14
C ILE A 148 -11.21 6.99 -19.62
N TYR A 149 -12.41 6.99 -19.05
CA TYR A 149 -12.61 6.94 -17.61
C TYR A 149 -12.04 5.66 -17.01
N PHE A 150 -12.36 4.49 -17.57
CA PHE A 150 -11.90 3.19 -17.09
C PHE A 150 -10.37 3.09 -17.12
N LEU A 151 -9.73 3.55 -18.19
CA LEU A 151 -8.28 3.60 -18.29
C LEU A 151 -7.68 4.55 -17.25
N SER A 152 -8.28 5.72 -17.03
CA SER A 152 -7.85 6.67 -16.00
C SER A 152 -7.93 6.06 -14.60
N ALA A 153 -8.99 5.30 -14.30
CA ALA A 153 -9.17 4.63 -13.02
C ALA A 153 -8.10 3.56 -12.79
N ILE A 154 -7.74 2.79 -13.83
CA ILE A 154 -6.63 1.82 -13.78
C ILE A 154 -5.31 2.53 -13.50
N ILE A 155 -5.02 3.64 -14.19
CA ILE A 155 -3.79 4.42 -13.99
C ILE A 155 -3.72 4.94 -12.55
N ILE A 156 -4.80 5.55 -12.04
CA ILE A 156 -4.88 6.05 -10.67
C ILE A 156 -4.65 4.90 -9.67
N PHE A 157 -5.25 3.74 -9.91
CA PHE A 157 -5.05 2.56 -9.07
C PHE A 157 -3.57 2.12 -9.03
N LEU A 158 -2.90 2.07 -10.18
CA LEU A 158 -1.47 1.76 -10.26
C LEU A 158 -0.60 2.81 -9.55
N LEU A 159 -0.95 4.10 -9.66
CA LEU A 159 -0.25 5.17 -8.95
C LEU A 159 -0.40 5.03 -7.43
N ILE A 160 -1.59 4.69 -6.92
CA ILE A 160 -1.81 4.43 -5.50
C ILE A 160 -0.95 3.25 -5.01
N LEU A 161 -0.85 2.18 -5.80
CA LEU A 161 0.02 1.04 -5.47
C LEU A 161 1.48 1.47 -5.37
N LYS A 162 2.01 2.16 -6.39
CA LYS A 162 3.40 2.63 -6.42
C LYS A 162 3.70 3.65 -5.30
N ALA A 163 2.76 4.56 -5.04
CA ALA A 163 2.87 5.52 -3.94
C ALA A 163 2.92 4.81 -2.59
N SER A 164 2.20 3.69 -2.45
CA SER A 164 2.22 2.93 -1.21
C SER A 164 3.52 2.17 -0.99
N GLU A 165 4.09 1.59 -2.04
CA GLU A 165 5.41 0.96 -1.98
C GLU A 165 6.47 1.99 -1.55
N ARG A 166 6.44 3.18 -2.18
CA ARG A 166 7.37 4.26 -1.84
C ARG A 166 7.20 4.74 -0.40
N GLN A 167 5.97 4.85 0.10
CA GLN A 167 5.72 5.21 1.51
C GLN A 167 6.27 4.16 2.48
N ALA A 168 6.14 2.87 2.16
CA ALA A 168 6.69 1.80 2.97
C ALA A 168 8.23 1.86 3.00
N GLU A 169 8.86 2.11 1.86
CA GLU A 169 10.31 2.28 1.76
C GLU A 169 10.81 3.48 2.57
N ILE A 170 10.18 4.65 2.44
CA ILE A 170 10.52 5.86 3.21
C ILE A 170 10.41 5.60 4.71
N ARG A 171 9.36 4.90 5.16
CA ARG A 171 9.20 4.55 6.57
C ARG A 171 10.32 3.63 7.06
N ASN A 172 10.71 2.65 6.26
CA ASN A 172 11.83 1.77 6.60
C ASN A 172 13.17 2.54 6.65
N GLN A 173 13.37 3.49 5.75
CA GLN A 173 14.55 4.36 5.78
C GLN A 173 14.58 5.25 7.03
N ASP A 174 13.44 5.82 7.42
CA ASP A 174 13.33 6.64 8.63
C ASP A 174 13.64 5.83 9.90
N LEU A 175 13.11 4.60 10.00
CA LEU A 175 13.43 3.69 11.11
C LEU A 175 14.92 3.36 11.18
N LYS A 176 15.56 3.08 10.04
CA LYS A 176 17.01 2.84 9.97
C LYS A 176 17.80 4.07 10.39
N MET A 177 17.37 5.27 9.96
CA MET A 177 18.01 6.52 10.34
C MET A 177 17.92 6.78 11.85
N GLN A 178 16.75 6.54 12.45
CA GLN A 178 16.57 6.67 13.90
C GLN A 178 17.45 5.69 14.68
N GLN A 179 17.58 4.45 14.21
CA GLN A 179 18.48 3.46 14.82
C GLN A 179 19.95 3.91 14.71
N LEU A 180 20.37 4.39 13.54
CA LEU A 180 21.73 4.88 13.33
C LEU A 180 22.05 6.07 14.24
N LYS A 181 21.12 7.04 14.37
CA LYS A 181 21.29 8.18 15.28
C LYS A 181 21.47 7.74 16.74
N LYS A 182 20.68 6.78 17.20
CA LYS A 182 20.81 6.23 18.56
C LYS A 182 22.16 5.54 18.77
N TYR A 183 22.59 4.76 17.78
CA TYR A 183 23.89 4.10 17.81
C TYR A 183 25.04 5.10 17.84
N THR A 184 25.04 6.10 16.96
CA THR A 184 26.05 7.16 16.94
C THR A 184 26.11 7.93 18.26
N ALA A 185 24.96 8.33 18.81
CA ALA A 185 24.91 9.01 20.11
C ALA A 185 25.48 8.14 21.25
N SER A 186 25.27 6.82 21.20
CA SER A 186 25.88 5.90 22.17
C SER A 186 27.41 5.85 22.03
N ILE A 187 27.94 5.87 20.80
CA ILE A 187 29.38 5.89 20.55
C ILE A 187 30.00 7.23 20.97
N GLU A 188 29.35 8.36 20.69
CA GLU A 188 29.78 9.68 21.15
C GLU A 188 29.87 9.74 22.67
N LYS A 189 28.86 9.21 23.37
CA LYS A 189 28.87 9.12 24.83
C LYS A 189 30.07 8.30 25.34
N ILE A 190 30.31 7.12 24.76
CA ILE A 190 31.45 6.26 25.13
C ILE A 190 32.78 6.98 24.84
N TYR A 191 32.86 7.72 23.74
CA TYR A 191 34.06 8.49 23.38
C TYR A 191 34.36 9.62 24.37
N ASP A 192 33.34 10.36 24.79
CA ASP A 192 33.47 11.43 25.80
C ASP A 192 33.87 10.85 27.16
N GLU A 193 33.26 9.75 27.59
CA GLU A 193 33.64 9.02 28.80
C GLU A 193 35.12 8.56 28.73
N MET A 194 35.57 8.07 27.58
CA MET A 194 36.96 7.64 27.38
C MET A 194 37.96 8.80 27.37
N ASN A 195 37.57 9.97 26.84
CA ASN A 195 38.40 11.17 26.90
C ASN A 195 38.54 11.71 28.33
N LEU A 196 37.46 11.71 29.10
CA LEU A 196 37.49 12.04 30.53
C LEU A 196 38.40 11.08 31.29
N PHE A 197 38.23 9.77 31.06
CA PHE A 197 39.08 8.74 31.67
C PHE A 197 40.57 8.95 31.34
N ARG A 198 40.90 9.25 30.08
CA ARG A 198 42.29 9.54 29.67
C ARG A 198 42.86 10.77 30.38
N HIS A 199 42.07 11.84 30.50
CA HIS A 199 42.50 13.06 31.20
C HIS A 199 42.80 12.78 32.68
N ASP A 200 41.91 12.07 33.36
CA ASP A 200 42.08 11.71 34.77
C ASP A 200 43.29 10.78 34.96
N TYR A 201 43.49 9.84 34.05
CA TYR A 201 44.68 8.97 34.03
C TYR A 201 45.99 9.76 33.90
N ILE A 202 46.05 10.76 33.01
CA ILE A 202 47.23 11.63 32.86
C ILE A 202 47.49 12.40 34.16
N ASN A 203 46.46 12.93 34.82
CA ASN A 203 46.61 13.67 36.06
C ASN A 203 47.11 12.79 37.21
N ILE A 204 46.65 11.53 37.29
CA ILE A 204 47.16 10.54 38.26
C ILE A 204 48.66 10.30 38.02
N LEU A 205 49.06 10.04 36.77
CA LEU A 205 50.47 9.83 36.42
C LEU A 205 51.35 11.05 36.71
N ALA A 206 50.90 12.25 36.37
CA ALA A 206 51.62 13.48 36.66
C ALA A 206 51.81 13.70 38.17
N SER A 207 50.77 13.42 38.96
CA SER A 207 50.82 13.51 40.43
C SER A 207 51.81 12.49 41.00
N LEU A 208 51.76 11.23 40.54
CA LEU A 208 52.71 10.19 40.94
C LEU A 208 54.16 10.59 40.62
N ASN A 209 54.42 11.08 39.41
CA ASN A 209 55.77 11.52 39.02
C ASN A 209 56.26 12.69 39.90
N GLY A 210 55.39 13.65 40.21
CA GLY A 210 55.73 14.77 41.10
C GLY A 210 56.06 14.36 42.54
N TYR A 211 55.41 13.33 43.08
CA TYR A 211 55.76 12.78 44.40
C TYR A 211 57.08 11.99 44.39
N ILE A 212 57.36 11.26 43.30
CA ILE A 212 58.62 10.52 43.10
C ILE A 212 59.81 11.47 42.99
N GLU A 213 59.72 12.54 42.18
CA GLU A 213 60.79 13.53 42.01
C GLU A 213 61.15 14.26 43.32
N LYS A 214 60.16 14.50 44.18
CA LYS A 214 60.37 15.13 45.50
C LYS A 214 60.90 14.18 46.58
N ALA A 215 61.14 12.90 46.24
CA ALA A 215 61.54 11.84 47.18
C ALA A 215 60.62 11.72 48.42
N ASN A 216 59.34 12.11 48.29
CA ASN A 216 58.42 12.17 49.42
C ASN A 216 57.54 10.92 49.47
N GLN A 217 58.08 9.89 50.10
CA GLN A 217 57.49 8.56 50.15
C GLN A 217 56.19 8.49 50.96
N GLN A 218 56.05 9.34 51.99
CA GLN A 218 54.90 9.35 52.89
C GLN A 218 53.65 9.97 52.21
N ASP A 219 53.83 11.04 51.44
CA ASP A 219 52.75 11.67 50.68
C ASP A 219 52.30 10.81 49.49
N LEU A 220 53.24 10.12 48.84
CA LEU A 220 52.94 9.13 47.79
C LEU A 220 52.05 8.00 48.31
N GLN A 221 52.40 7.44 49.48
CA GLN A 221 51.65 6.35 50.11
C GLN A 221 50.24 6.81 50.50
N THR A 222 50.11 8.03 51.01
CA THR A 222 48.81 8.64 51.35
C THR A 222 47.95 8.86 50.11
N TYR A 223 48.52 9.36 49.01
CA TYR A 223 47.80 9.55 47.75
C TYR A 223 47.35 8.22 47.14
N PHE A 224 48.20 7.18 47.19
CA PHE A 224 47.84 5.85 46.70
C PHE A 224 46.65 5.25 47.46
N GLU A 225 46.67 5.29 48.79
CA GLU A 225 45.60 4.73 49.62
C GLU A 225 44.28 5.51 49.53
N LYS A 226 44.34 6.83 49.43
CA LYS A 226 43.13 7.68 49.43
C LYS A 226 42.51 7.91 48.06
N THR A 227 43.29 7.83 46.99
CA THR A 227 42.83 8.20 45.64
C THR A 227 42.86 7.02 44.67
N ILE A 228 43.96 6.27 44.61
CA ILE A 228 44.14 5.22 43.59
C ILE A 228 43.42 3.92 44.00
N LYS A 229 43.58 3.48 45.26
CA LYS A 229 42.97 2.25 45.75
C LYS A 229 41.43 2.25 45.67
N PRO A 230 40.72 3.31 46.11
CA PRO A 230 39.27 3.36 46.01
C PRO A 230 38.77 3.44 44.56
N LEU A 231 39.52 4.12 43.68
CA LEU A 231 39.21 4.20 42.25
C LEU A 231 39.29 2.82 41.59
N SER A 232 40.34 2.03 41.91
CA SER A 232 40.49 0.65 41.42
C SER A 232 39.32 -0.23 41.85
N ASP A 233 38.96 -0.20 43.14
CA ASP A 233 37.84 -0.99 43.67
C ASP A 233 36.51 -0.60 43.01
N HIS A 234 36.33 0.70 42.69
CA HIS A 234 35.13 1.20 42.03
C HIS A 234 35.04 0.74 40.56
N ILE A 235 36.16 0.71 39.83
CA ILE A 235 36.21 0.21 38.45
C ILE A 235 35.92 -1.30 38.41
N THR A 236 36.57 -2.08 39.28
CA THR A 236 36.39 -3.54 39.33
C THR A 236 34.96 -3.95 39.71
N ASN A 237 34.31 -3.25 40.65
CA ASN A 237 32.91 -3.52 41.00
C ASN A 237 31.91 -3.12 39.90
N LYS A 238 32.25 -2.11 39.09
CA LYS A 238 31.40 -1.68 37.98
C LYS A 238 31.45 -2.67 36.81
N GLU A 239 32.57 -3.38 36.62
CA GLU A 239 32.70 -4.45 35.61
C GLU A 239 31.98 -5.75 36.02
N THR A 240 31.95 -6.11 37.30
CA THR A 240 31.31 -7.36 37.78
C THR A 240 29.78 -7.25 37.93
N GLY A 241 29.23 -6.03 38.05
CA GLY A 241 27.79 -5.79 38.09
C GLY A 241 27.10 -5.70 36.71
N GLY A 242 27.85 -5.73 35.60
CA GLY A 242 27.32 -5.60 34.24
C GLY A 242 27.10 -6.93 33.50
N THR A 243 27.38 -8.08 34.13
CA THR A 243 27.22 -9.42 33.55
C THR A 243 25.93 -10.14 33.96
N GLU A 244 25.04 -9.50 34.72
CA GLU A 244 23.72 -10.03 35.10
C GLU A 244 22.58 -9.17 34.56
N GLU A 245 22.44 -9.07 33.22
CA GLU A 245 21.15 -8.76 32.55
C GLU A 245 21.09 -9.44 31.17
#